data_AF-A0A7W0K641-F1
#
_entry.id   AF-A0A7W0K641-F1
#
_cell.length_a   1.000
_cell.length_b   1.000
_cell.length_c   1.000
_cell.angle_alpha   90.00
_cell.angle_beta   90.00
_cell.angle_gamma   90.00
#
_symmetry.space_group_name_H-M   'P 1'
#
loop_
_entity.id
_entity.type
_entity.pdbx_description
1 polymer ?
#
loop_
_entity_poly.entity_id
_entity_poly.type
_entity_poly.pdbx_seq_one_letter_code
_entity_poly.pdbx_strand_id
1 'polypeptide(L)'
;MARDGSGTVRAGVGFDAEAAESVGDIAAVLRADDLRQAGWEIEGPRAEDDGLTWVRASRKVANTEEANRALTELSGPAGPFRDLSVSRSQTLVHNRTNLSGTVDLAGGLTSLGDAEFLAKVGDGLPLDIESLRAEFGDGLDQAVQVQFEARLPGSAEANTDERADGRLVWRPALGASLPMKADSEALNLIPLAVVAVVLVAVVGLGTGWFLLRRRRRA
;
A
#
# COMPACT_ATOMS: atom_id res chain seq x y z
N MET A 1 6.62 -9.11 -9.64
CA MET A 1 7.00 -10.51 -9.57
C MET A 1 8.18 -10.78 -10.49
N ALA A 2 8.94 -11.85 -10.27
CA ALA A 2 9.88 -12.41 -11.24
C ALA A 2 9.14 -13.34 -12.23
N ARG A 3 9.84 -13.77 -13.28
CA ARG A 3 9.25 -14.59 -14.36
C ARG A 3 8.78 -15.97 -13.92
N ASP A 4 9.38 -16.51 -12.86
CA ASP A 4 9.07 -17.82 -12.27
C ASP A 4 7.87 -17.78 -11.30
N GLY A 5 7.34 -16.58 -11.00
CA GLY A 5 6.27 -16.39 -10.03
C GLY A 5 6.76 -16.00 -8.63
N SER A 6 8.07 -16.00 -8.38
CA SER A 6 8.63 -15.55 -7.10
C SER A 6 8.60 -14.02 -6.98
N GLY A 7 8.70 -13.48 -5.77
CA GLY A 7 8.68 -12.04 -5.57
C GLY A 7 8.71 -11.61 -4.11
N THR A 8 8.29 -10.37 -3.88
CA THR A 8 8.15 -9.79 -2.56
C THR A 8 6.87 -8.98 -2.48
N VAL A 9 6.08 -9.24 -1.44
CA VAL A 9 4.95 -8.40 -1.08
C VAL A 9 5.40 -7.46 0.04
N ARG A 10 5.04 -6.17 -0.04
CA ARG A 10 5.34 -5.17 0.99
C ARG A 10 4.10 -4.36 1.33
N ALA A 11 4.03 -3.91 2.56
CA ALA A 11 3.09 -2.91 3.03
C ALA A 11 3.82 -1.91 3.90
N GLY A 12 3.35 -0.68 3.95
CA GLY A 12 3.96 0.36 4.73
C GLY A 12 2.95 1.45 5.10
N VAL A 13 3.14 2.00 6.29
CA VAL A 13 2.40 3.16 6.76
C VAL A 13 3.42 4.19 7.22
N GLY A 14 3.26 5.41 6.72
CA GLY A 14 4.07 6.57 7.05
C GLY A 14 3.24 7.61 7.80
N PHE A 15 3.79 8.14 8.88
CA PHE A 15 3.15 9.17 9.70
C PHE A 15 4.02 10.42 9.67
N ASP A 16 3.44 11.61 9.51
CA ASP A 16 4.18 12.84 9.81
C ASP A 16 4.51 12.93 11.31
N ALA A 17 5.30 13.94 11.71
CA ALA A 17 5.76 14.05 13.09
C ALA A 17 4.59 14.17 14.07
N GLU A 18 3.60 15.00 13.72
CA GLU A 18 2.41 15.25 14.52
C GLU A 18 1.52 14.00 14.65
N ALA A 19 1.30 13.27 13.55
CA ALA A 19 0.57 12.02 13.57
C ALA A 19 1.33 10.94 14.35
N ALA A 20 2.64 10.84 14.18
CA ALA A 20 3.47 9.87 14.91
C ALA A 20 3.43 10.11 16.44
N GLU A 21 3.53 11.36 16.88
CA GLU A 21 3.39 11.74 18.28
C GLU A 21 2.00 11.40 18.83
N SER A 22 0.95 11.67 18.04
CA SER A 22 -0.41 11.38 18.46
C SER A 22 -0.72 9.88 18.50
N VAL A 23 -0.11 9.06 17.63
CA VAL A 23 -0.32 7.59 17.64
C VAL A 23 0.39 6.96 18.85
N GLY A 24 1.53 7.52 19.25
CA GLY A 24 2.35 6.94 20.31
C GLY A 24 3.01 5.63 19.87
N ASP A 25 2.58 4.50 20.40
CA ASP A 25 3.16 3.19 20.05
C ASP A 25 2.61 2.68 18.71
N ILE A 26 3.20 3.19 17.62
CA ILE A 26 2.86 2.83 16.23
C ILE A 26 2.97 1.32 16.00
N ALA A 27 3.97 0.65 16.59
CA ALA A 27 4.19 -0.78 16.36
C ALA A 27 3.08 -1.64 16.99
N ALA A 28 2.62 -1.27 18.18
CA ALA A 28 1.49 -1.91 18.84
C ALA A 28 0.18 -1.67 18.06
N VAL A 29 -0.06 -0.43 17.60
CA VAL A 29 -1.26 -0.06 16.85
C VAL A 29 -1.36 -0.83 15.53
N LEU A 30 -0.25 -1.03 14.82
CA LEU A 30 -0.20 -1.81 13.58
C LEU A 30 -0.16 -3.33 13.80
N ARG A 31 -0.24 -3.80 15.06
CA ARG A 31 -0.09 -5.22 15.44
C ARG A 31 1.12 -5.87 14.77
N ALA A 32 2.26 -5.17 14.79
CA ALA A 32 3.48 -5.64 14.14
C ALA A 32 3.91 -7.04 14.60
N ASP A 33 3.61 -7.42 15.85
CA ASP A 33 3.92 -8.74 16.39
C ASP A 33 3.08 -9.87 15.77
N ASP A 34 1.82 -9.61 15.41
CA ASP A 34 0.98 -10.58 14.71
C ASP A 34 1.52 -10.81 13.30
N LEU A 35 1.93 -9.75 12.61
CA LEU A 35 2.58 -9.84 11.30
C LEU A 35 3.91 -10.62 11.38
N ARG A 36 4.74 -10.39 12.40
CA ARG A 36 5.97 -11.17 12.63
C ARG A 36 5.67 -12.65 12.83
N GLN A 37 4.65 -12.99 13.63
CA GLN A 37 4.22 -14.37 13.84
C GLN A 37 3.69 -15.02 12.55
N ALA A 38 3.07 -14.23 11.66
CA ALA A 38 2.66 -14.65 10.33
C ALA A 38 3.82 -14.76 9.31
N GLY A 39 5.06 -14.48 9.74
CA GLY A 39 6.26 -14.62 8.92
C GLY A 39 6.60 -13.39 8.08
N TRP A 40 6.07 -12.21 8.45
CA TRP A 40 6.49 -10.94 7.86
C TRP A 40 7.73 -10.39 8.55
N GLU A 41 8.62 -9.83 7.76
CA GLU A 41 9.73 -9.02 8.23
C GLU A 41 9.26 -7.59 8.44
N ILE A 42 9.39 -7.07 9.66
CA ILE A 42 8.95 -5.71 10.02
C ILE A 42 10.16 -4.81 10.27
N GLU A 43 10.19 -3.68 9.58
CA GLU A 43 11.17 -2.60 9.75
C GLU A 43 10.49 -1.34 10.31
N GLY A 44 11.18 -0.63 11.20
CA GLY A 44 10.66 0.57 11.87
C GLY A 44 9.93 0.27 13.20
N PRO A 45 9.32 1.29 13.85
CA PRO A 45 9.13 2.67 13.38
C PRO A 45 10.46 3.44 13.23
N ARG A 46 10.63 4.16 12.12
CA ARG A 46 11.83 5.00 11.89
C ARG A 46 11.49 6.22 11.03
N ALA A 47 11.94 7.39 11.47
CA ALA A 47 11.90 8.61 10.67
C ALA A 47 12.87 8.54 9.49
N GLU A 48 12.43 8.96 8.31
CA GLU A 48 13.23 8.97 7.07
C GLU A 48 13.34 10.37 6.47
N ASP A 49 14.17 10.51 5.44
CA ASP A 49 14.50 11.81 4.82
C ASP A 49 13.29 12.49 4.12
N ASP A 50 12.20 11.76 3.93
CA ASP A 50 10.93 12.28 3.42
C ASP A 50 10.09 13.00 4.49
N GLY A 51 10.55 13.00 5.74
CA GLY A 51 9.87 13.62 6.88
C GLY A 51 8.80 12.74 7.51
N LEU A 52 8.70 11.46 7.11
CA LEU A 52 7.72 10.52 7.64
C LEU A 52 8.41 9.48 8.55
N THR A 53 7.69 9.07 9.58
CA THR A 53 7.98 7.89 10.40
C THR A 53 7.32 6.67 9.78
N TRP A 54 8.14 5.74 9.29
CA TRP A 54 7.68 4.56 8.58
C TRP A 54 7.71 3.30 9.43
N VAL A 55 6.66 2.50 9.29
CA VAL A 55 6.67 1.07 9.59
C VAL A 55 6.42 0.32 8.29
N ARG A 56 7.27 -0.65 7.97
CA ARG A 56 7.17 -1.45 6.74
C ARG A 56 7.20 -2.93 7.05
N ALA A 57 6.27 -3.65 6.44
CA ALA A 57 6.20 -5.09 6.44
C ALA A 57 6.62 -5.63 5.08
N SER A 58 7.41 -6.69 5.04
CA SER A 58 7.73 -7.38 3.80
C SER A 58 7.73 -8.91 3.96
N ARG A 59 7.35 -9.60 2.88
CA ARG A 59 7.36 -11.06 2.81
C ARG A 59 7.82 -11.52 1.44
N LYS A 60 8.82 -12.41 1.42
CA LYS A 60 9.25 -13.10 0.21
C LYS A 60 8.25 -14.21 -0.11
N VAL A 61 7.96 -14.38 -1.40
CA VAL A 61 7.04 -15.39 -1.90
C VAL A 61 7.72 -16.16 -3.03
N ALA A 62 7.59 -17.48 -3.02
CA ALA A 62 8.22 -18.35 -4.01
C ALA A 62 7.40 -18.48 -5.30
N ASN A 63 6.08 -18.23 -5.24
CA ASN A 63 5.15 -18.41 -6.34
C ASN A 63 3.91 -17.51 -6.18
N THR A 64 3.02 -17.53 -7.17
CA THR A 64 1.77 -16.75 -7.18
C THR A 64 0.77 -17.15 -6.11
N GLU A 65 0.77 -18.41 -5.67
CA GLU A 65 -0.12 -18.87 -4.60
C GLU A 65 0.28 -18.25 -3.26
N GLU A 66 1.58 -18.26 -2.95
CA GLU A 66 2.13 -17.56 -1.79
C GLU A 66 1.92 -16.05 -1.86
N ALA A 67 2.05 -15.45 -3.05
CA ALA A 67 1.74 -14.04 -3.27
C ALA A 67 0.27 -13.73 -2.92
N ASN A 68 -0.68 -14.52 -3.43
CA ASN A 68 -2.10 -14.32 -3.15
C ASN A 68 -2.43 -14.49 -1.67
N ARG A 69 -1.85 -15.49 -0.98
CA ARG A 69 -2.01 -15.63 0.47
C ARG A 69 -1.51 -14.41 1.24
N ALA A 70 -0.31 -13.91 0.90
CA ALA A 70 0.25 -12.71 1.52
C ALA A 70 -0.62 -11.46 1.26
N LEU A 71 -1.19 -11.32 0.06
CA LEU A 71 -2.10 -10.23 -0.27
C LEU A 71 -3.43 -10.32 0.51
N THR A 72 -3.98 -11.52 0.68
CA THR A 72 -5.17 -11.75 1.51
C THR A 72 -4.91 -11.42 2.98
N GLU A 73 -3.74 -11.80 3.52
CA GLU A 73 -3.35 -11.47 4.89
C GLU A 73 -3.29 -9.95 5.12
N LEU A 74 -2.74 -9.18 4.17
CA LEU A 74 -2.67 -7.71 4.27
C LEU A 74 -4.03 -7.02 4.12
N SER A 75 -4.93 -7.63 3.37
CA SER A 75 -6.25 -7.04 3.10
C SER A 75 -7.21 -7.27 4.27
N GLY A 76 -7.09 -8.41 4.96
CA GLY A 76 -8.08 -8.85 5.94
C GLY A 76 -9.50 -9.03 5.34
N PRO A 77 -10.47 -9.57 6.10
CA PRO A 77 -11.83 -9.80 5.59
C PRO A 77 -12.60 -8.51 5.27
N ALA A 78 -12.25 -7.41 5.95
CA ALA A 78 -12.97 -6.13 5.91
C ALA A 78 -12.12 -4.97 5.38
N GLY A 79 -10.87 -5.19 4.98
CA GLY A 79 -10.03 -4.09 4.50
C GLY A 79 -10.34 -3.66 3.06
N PRO A 80 -9.62 -2.64 2.58
CA PRO A 80 -9.99 -1.88 1.40
C PRO A 80 -9.68 -2.62 0.09
N PHE A 81 -8.86 -3.68 0.14
CA PHE A 81 -8.48 -4.43 -1.05
C PHE A 81 -9.44 -5.59 -1.28
N ARG A 82 -10.24 -5.50 -2.34
CA ARG A 82 -11.21 -6.51 -2.75
C ARG A 82 -10.70 -7.31 -3.92
N ASP A 83 -10.84 -8.63 -3.84
CA ASP A 83 -10.53 -9.59 -4.92
C ASP A 83 -9.13 -9.43 -5.51
N LEU A 84 -8.17 -8.98 -4.68
CA LEU A 84 -6.80 -8.76 -5.12
C LEU A 84 -6.11 -10.10 -5.40
N SER A 85 -5.70 -10.30 -6.63
CA SER A 85 -5.09 -11.54 -7.10
C SER A 85 -4.03 -11.32 -8.16
N VAL A 86 -3.02 -12.17 -8.12
CA VAL A 86 -1.99 -12.31 -9.14
C VAL A 86 -2.06 -13.73 -9.68
N SER A 87 -2.12 -13.86 -11.00
CA SER A 87 -2.09 -15.15 -11.70
C SER A 87 -0.97 -15.16 -12.74
N ARG A 88 -0.47 -16.36 -13.01
CA ARG A 88 0.58 -16.60 -14.00
C ARG A 88 0.15 -17.73 -14.91
N SER A 89 0.34 -17.54 -16.21
CA SER A 89 0.27 -18.61 -17.21
C SER A 89 1.57 -18.65 -18.00
N GLN A 90 2.01 -19.86 -18.34
CA GLN A 90 3.24 -20.08 -19.09
C GLN A 90 2.96 -20.92 -20.32
N THR A 91 3.61 -20.53 -21.41
CA THR A 91 3.75 -21.32 -22.63
C THR A 91 5.23 -21.66 -22.80
N LEU A 92 5.58 -22.40 -23.85
CA LEU A 92 6.98 -22.72 -24.15
C LEU A 92 7.85 -21.46 -24.30
N VAL A 93 7.28 -20.39 -24.88
CA VAL A 93 8.04 -19.18 -25.27
C VAL A 93 7.73 -17.97 -24.38
N HIS A 94 6.48 -17.84 -23.93
CA HIS A 94 5.98 -16.65 -23.23
C HIS A 94 5.48 -17.00 -21.83
N ASN A 95 5.78 -16.14 -20.87
CA ASN A 95 5.12 -16.08 -19.57
C ASN A 95 4.22 -14.85 -19.52
N ARG A 96 2.97 -15.05 -19.13
CA ARG A 96 2.01 -14.00 -18.89
C ARG A 96 1.71 -13.91 -17.40
N THR A 97 1.72 -12.69 -16.87
CA THR A 97 1.25 -12.41 -15.51
C THR A 97 0.10 -11.43 -15.57
N ASN A 98 -0.98 -11.75 -14.88
CA ASN A 98 -2.12 -10.87 -14.71
C ASN A 98 -2.25 -10.49 -13.22
N LEU A 99 -2.47 -9.21 -12.97
CA LEU A 99 -2.82 -8.63 -11.68
C LEU A 99 -4.22 -8.03 -11.82
N SER A 100 -5.10 -8.37 -10.88
CA SER A 100 -6.44 -7.80 -10.81
C SER A 100 -6.88 -7.59 -9.36
N GLY A 101 -7.75 -6.61 -9.13
CA GLY A 101 -8.36 -6.35 -7.84
C GLY A 101 -9.05 -4.99 -7.82
N THR A 102 -9.58 -4.61 -6.67
CA THR A 102 -10.19 -3.29 -6.46
C THR A 102 -9.68 -2.72 -5.14
N VAL A 103 -9.32 -1.44 -5.13
CA VAL A 103 -9.15 -0.69 -3.89
C VAL A 103 -10.44 0.06 -3.63
N ASP A 104 -11.21 -0.40 -2.67
CA ASP A 104 -12.49 0.18 -2.26
C ASP A 104 -12.30 1.02 -1.00
N LEU A 105 -12.24 2.33 -1.21
CA LEU A 105 -12.19 3.35 -0.16
C LEU A 105 -13.50 4.12 -0.08
N ALA A 106 -14.62 3.57 -0.59
CA ALA A 106 -15.91 4.26 -0.58
C ALA A 106 -16.39 4.65 0.82
N GLY A 107 -16.01 3.89 1.86
CA GLY A 107 -16.25 4.24 3.26
C GLY A 107 -15.27 5.26 3.84
N GLY A 108 -14.34 5.80 3.04
CA GLY A 108 -13.27 6.69 3.48
C GLY A 108 -12.30 5.98 4.43
N LEU A 109 -11.89 6.67 5.50
CA LEU A 109 -10.95 6.13 6.49
C LEU A 109 -11.47 4.88 7.21
N THR A 110 -12.79 4.68 7.30
CA THR A 110 -13.37 3.46 7.87
C THR A 110 -13.03 2.21 7.06
N SER A 111 -12.68 2.37 5.78
CA SER A 111 -12.30 1.26 4.90
C SER A 111 -10.86 0.80 5.13
N LEU A 112 -10.03 1.57 5.84
CA LEU A 112 -8.62 1.27 6.07
C LEU A 112 -8.35 0.45 7.34
N GLY A 113 -9.35 0.30 8.23
CA GLY A 113 -9.18 -0.42 9.49
C GLY A 113 -10.48 -1.10 9.94
N ASP A 114 -10.34 -2.17 10.72
CA ASP A 114 -11.49 -2.80 11.37
C ASP A 114 -11.98 -1.98 12.58
N ALA A 115 -13.18 -2.29 13.08
CA ALA A 115 -13.78 -1.56 14.20
C ALA A 115 -12.92 -1.62 15.49
N GLU A 116 -12.09 -2.65 15.67
CA GLU A 116 -11.22 -2.80 16.83
C GLU A 116 -9.96 -1.92 16.70
N PHE A 117 -9.39 -1.82 15.50
CA PHE A 117 -8.34 -0.88 15.15
C PHE A 117 -8.84 0.55 15.31
N LEU A 118 -9.99 0.89 14.71
CA LEU A 118 -10.59 2.22 14.83
C LEU A 118 -10.96 2.58 16.28
N ALA A 119 -11.34 1.60 17.12
CA ALA A 119 -11.59 1.84 18.54
C ALA A 119 -10.29 2.07 19.33
N LYS A 120 -9.24 1.27 19.10
CA LYS A 120 -7.93 1.44 19.77
C LYS A 120 -7.21 2.71 19.34
N VAL A 121 -7.37 3.08 18.07
CA VAL A 121 -6.90 4.33 17.49
C VAL A 121 -7.75 5.49 18.00
N GLY A 122 -9.08 5.36 18.03
CA GLY A 122 -10.01 6.41 18.47
C GLY A 122 -9.97 6.76 19.96
N ASP A 123 -9.51 5.85 20.82
CA ASP A 123 -9.34 6.13 22.25
C ASP A 123 -8.02 6.87 22.58
N GLY A 124 -7.08 6.97 21.63
CA GLY A 124 -5.75 7.56 21.83
C GLY A 124 -5.32 8.62 20.80
N LEU A 125 -5.99 8.70 19.65
CA LEU A 125 -5.80 9.72 18.61
C LEU A 125 -7.07 10.54 18.44
N PRO A 126 -6.99 11.81 18.02
CA PRO A 126 -8.13 12.54 17.48
C PRO A 126 -8.41 12.10 16.04
N LEU A 127 -8.39 10.79 15.74
CA LEU A 127 -8.83 10.24 14.46
C LEU A 127 -10.33 9.87 14.52
N ASP A 128 -11.13 10.65 15.23
CA ASP A 128 -12.56 10.69 14.97
C ASP A 128 -12.75 11.13 13.51
N ILE A 129 -13.33 10.27 12.67
CA ILE A 129 -13.52 10.55 11.26
C ILE A 129 -14.45 11.74 11.04
N GLU A 130 -15.40 12.00 11.94
CA GLU A 130 -16.19 13.23 11.90
C GLU A 130 -15.35 14.45 12.27
N SER A 131 -14.53 14.39 13.31
CA SER A 131 -13.57 15.45 13.66
C SER A 131 -12.56 15.71 12.56
N LEU A 132 -11.96 14.68 11.96
CA LEU A 132 -11.05 14.82 10.82
C LEU A 132 -11.75 15.40 9.60
N ARG A 133 -12.99 15.00 9.33
CA ARG A 133 -13.79 15.60 8.25
C ARG A 133 -14.13 17.05 8.57
N ALA A 134 -14.41 17.39 9.83
CA ALA A 134 -14.67 18.76 10.26
C ALA A 134 -13.42 19.65 10.22
N GLU A 135 -12.26 19.07 10.55
CA GLU A 135 -10.97 19.75 10.62
C GLU A 135 -10.33 19.91 9.23
N PHE A 136 -10.28 18.85 8.43
CA PHE A 136 -9.63 18.85 7.12
C PHE A 136 -10.59 19.13 5.97
N GLY A 137 -11.91 18.96 6.14
CA GLY A 137 -12.90 19.17 5.07
C GLY A 137 -12.55 18.41 3.79
N ASP A 138 -12.56 19.11 2.66
CA ASP A 138 -12.12 18.60 1.35
C ASP A 138 -10.61 18.30 1.28
N GLY A 139 -9.84 18.69 2.30
CA GLY A 139 -8.39 18.44 2.41
C GLY A 139 -8.03 17.06 2.95
N LEU A 140 -9.00 16.24 3.36
CA LEU A 140 -8.74 14.91 3.95
C LEU A 140 -7.99 13.97 2.97
N ASP A 141 -8.28 14.07 1.67
CA ASP A 141 -7.54 13.35 0.62
C ASP A 141 -6.08 13.80 0.49
N GLN A 142 -5.75 15.00 0.97
CA GLN A 142 -4.37 15.49 1.02
C GLN A 142 -3.66 15.05 2.30
N ALA A 143 -4.42 14.91 3.39
CA ALA A 143 -3.96 14.41 4.68
C ALA A 143 -3.69 12.91 4.65
N VAL A 144 -4.52 12.13 3.95
CA VAL A 144 -4.35 10.68 3.82
C VAL A 144 -4.21 10.26 2.36
N GLN A 145 -3.03 9.73 2.02
CA GLN A 145 -2.74 9.26 0.67
C GLN A 145 -2.57 7.74 0.68
N VAL A 146 -3.32 7.06 -0.18
CA VAL A 146 -3.20 5.61 -0.39
C VAL A 146 -2.59 5.37 -1.76
N GLN A 147 -1.58 4.52 -1.81
CA GLN A 147 -0.91 4.13 -3.04
C GLN A 147 -0.78 2.61 -3.11
N PHE A 148 -1.07 2.05 -4.28
CA PHE A 148 -0.74 0.68 -4.65
C PHE A 148 0.28 0.70 -5.77
N GLU A 149 1.38 -0.03 -5.59
CA GLU A 149 2.41 -0.19 -6.61
C GLU A 149 2.54 -1.65 -7.04
N ALA A 150 2.84 -1.90 -8.31
CA ALA A 150 3.24 -3.23 -8.76
C ALA A 150 4.28 -3.16 -9.88
N ARG A 151 5.30 -4.01 -9.82
CA ARG A 151 6.18 -4.28 -10.97
C ARG A 151 5.88 -5.68 -11.51
N LEU A 152 5.67 -5.79 -12.80
CA LEU A 152 5.39 -7.08 -13.43
C LEU A 152 6.57 -7.45 -14.34
N PRO A 153 6.83 -8.75 -14.56
CA PRO A 153 7.92 -9.17 -15.41
C PRO A 153 7.65 -8.80 -16.87
N GLY A 154 8.67 -8.30 -17.57
CA GLY A 154 8.56 -7.98 -19.00
C GLY A 154 7.82 -6.67 -19.28
N SER A 155 7.12 -6.60 -20.40
CA SER A 155 6.32 -5.43 -20.79
C SER A 155 4.93 -5.53 -20.19
N ALA A 156 4.52 -4.51 -19.43
CA ALA A 156 3.24 -4.48 -18.75
C ALA A 156 2.32 -3.38 -19.33
N GLU A 157 1.09 -3.78 -19.64
CA GLU A 157 -0.05 -2.93 -19.91
C GLU A 157 -0.92 -2.85 -18.65
N ALA A 158 -1.48 -1.70 -18.36
CA ALA A 158 -2.25 -1.49 -17.15
C ALA A 158 -3.29 -0.40 -17.36
N ASN A 159 -4.32 -0.38 -16.50
CA ASN A 159 -5.30 0.72 -16.45
C ASN A 159 -4.78 1.96 -15.69
N THR A 160 -3.45 2.17 -15.71
CA THR A 160 -2.78 3.35 -15.19
C THR A 160 -1.61 3.69 -16.12
N ASP A 161 -1.43 4.97 -16.39
CA ASP A 161 -0.26 5.48 -17.11
C ASP A 161 0.90 5.81 -16.17
N GLU A 162 0.61 5.93 -14.87
CA GLU A 162 1.58 6.36 -13.89
C GLU A 162 2.60 5.26 -13.57
N ARG A 163 3.88 5.65 -13.60
CA ARG A 163 5.01 4.76 -13.33
C ARG A 163 6.04 5.45 -12.44
N ALA A 164 6.50 4.74 -11.40
CA ALA A 164 7.59 5.16 -10.51
C ALA A 164 8.67 4.08 -10.47
N ASP A 165 9.89 4.39 -10.90
CA ASP A 165 11.01 3.43 -11.02
C ASP A 165 10.64 2.12 -11.74
N GLY A 166 9.80 2.17 -12.77
CA GLY A 166 9.32 0.97 -13.46
C GLY A 166 8.34 0.11 -12.66
N ARG A 167 7.72 0.65 -11.61
CA ARG A 167 6.50 0.11 -10.98
C ARG A 167 5.30 0.86 -11.55
N LEU A 168 4.22 0.14 -11.86
CA LEU A 168 2.89 0.68 -12.11
C LEU A 168 2.34 1.24 -10.80
N VAL A 169 1.66 2.38 -10.86
CA VAL A 169 1.17 3.09 -9.69
C VAL A 169 -0.32 3.39 -9.82
N TRP A 170 -1.08 3.06 -8.77
CA TRP A 170 -2.48 3.47 -8.59
C TRP A 170 -2.59 4.29 -7.30
N ARG A 171 -3.30 5.42 -7.36
CA ARG A 171 -3.59 6.28 -6.20
C ARG A 171 -5.10 6.45 -6.04
N PRO A 172 -5.78 5.48 -5.40
CA PRO A 172 -7.20 5.62 -5.10
C PRO A 172 -7.43 6.81 -4.16
N ALA A 173 -8.44 7.63 -4.45
CA ALA A 173 -8.90 8.69 -3.57
C ALA A 173 -9.78 8.11 -2.45
N LEU A 174 -9.86 8.78 -1.29
CA LEU A 174 -10.85 8.38 -0.29
C LEU A 174 -12.26 8.66 -0.82
N GLY A 175 -13.21 7.85 -0.39
CA GLY A 175 -14.59 7.90 -0.89
C GLY A 175 -14.78 7.30 -2.28
N ALA A 176 -13.73 6.76 -2.91
CA ALA A 176 -13.80 6.15 -4.23
C ALA A 176 -13.44 4.66 -4.23
N SER A 177 -13.92 3.96 -5.24
CA SER A 177 -13.52 2.59 -5.55
C SER A 177 -12.76 2.58 -6.87
N LEU A 178 -11.54 2.05 -6.86
CA LEU A 178 -10.64 2.04 -8.01
C LEU A 178 -10.31 0.60 -8.42
N PRO A 179 -10.82 0.10 -9.56
CA PRO A 179 -10.36 -1.17 -10.10
C PRO A 179 -8.90 -1.06 -10.55
N MET A 180 -8.12 -2.09 -10.27
CA MET A 180 -6.73 -2.23 -10.71
C MET A 180 -6.63 -3.42 -11.64
N LYS A 181 -6.03 -3.20 -12.81
CA LYS A 181 -5.76 -4.25 -13.79
C LYS A 181 -4.40 -4.01 -14.43
N ALA A 182 -3.59 -5.06 -14.47
CA ALA A 182 -2.37 -5.05 -15.23
C ALA A 182 -2.07 -6.43 -15.81
N ASP A 183 -1.64 -6.44 -17.06
CA ASP A 183 -1.25 -7.61 -17.82
C ASP A 183 0.18 -7.43 -18.27
N SER A 184 0.98 -8.49 -18.17
CA SER A 184 2.37 -8.43 -18.59
C SER A 184 2.78 -9.67 -19.34
N GLU A 185 3.70 -9.47 -20.28
CA GLU A 185 4.27 -10.54 -21.08
C GLU A 185 5.79 -10.49 -21.05
N ALA A 186 6.41 -11.64 -20.80
CA ALA A 186 7.86 -11.79 -20.75
C ALA A 186 8.29 -13.06 -21.47
N LEU A 187 9.40 -12.99 -22.20
CA LEU A 187 10.04 -14.17 -22.78
C LEU A 187 10.65 -15.06 -21.68
N ASN A 188 10.67 -16.38 -21.91
CA ASN A 188 11.37 -17.36 -21.08
C ASN A 188 12.90 -17.27 -21.26
N LEU A 189 13.52 -16.24 -20.71
CA LEU A 189 14.98 -16.14 -20.52
C LEU A 189 15.27 -15.98 -19.01
N ILE A 190 16.40 -16.50 -18.52
CA ILE A 190 16.78 -16.59 -17.08
C ILE A 190 16.46 -15.26 -16.34
N PRO A 191 15.77 -15.26 -15.17
CA PRO A 191 15.25 -14.03 -14.58
C PRO A 191 16.25 -13.28 -13.68
N LEU A 192 16.26 -11.95 -13.78
CA LEU A 192 16.79 -11.02 -12.77
C LEU A 192 15.61 -10.41 -11.97
N ALA A 193 15.85 -10.18 -10.68
CA ALA A 193 14.85 -10.08 -9.63
C ALA A 193 14.33 -8.67 -9.31
N VAL A 194 13.34 -8.67 -8.41
CA VAL A 194 12.78 -7.60 -7.56
C VAL A 194 11.53 -6.89 -8.08
N VAL A 195 10.42 -7.20 -7.41
CA VAL A 195 9.21 -6.38 -7.38
C VAL A 195 8.66 -6.37 -5.98
N ALA A 196 8.30 -5.18 -5.54
CA ALA A 196 7.43 -4.92 -4.41
C ALA A 196 6.01 -4.65 -4.92
N VAL A 197 5.03 -5.27 -4.29
CA VAL A 197 3.80 -4.52 -4.02
C VAL A 197 4.15 -3.59 -2.87
N VAL A 198 4.02 -2.27 -3.01
CA VAL A 198 4.18 -1.35 -1.88
C VAL A 198 2.82 -0.71 -1.68
N LEU A 199 2.23 -0.98 -0.52
CA LEU A 199 1.17 -0.15 0.00
C LEU A 199 1.82 0.97 0.79
N VAL A 200 1.50 2.21 0.43
CA VAL A 200 1.86 3.38 1.22
C VAL A 200 0.56 4.03 1.64
N ALA A 201 0.31 4.06 2.94
CA ALA A 201 -0.61 5.01 3.54
C ALA A 201 0.22 6.12 4.21
N VAL A 202 0.11 7.36 3.74
CA VAL A 202 0.67 8.52 4.44
C VAL A 202 -0.45 9.16 5.22
N VAL A 203 -0.28 9.36 6.52
CA VAL A 203 -1.22 10.10 7.38
C VAL A 203 -0.52 11.36 7.86
N GLY A 204 -1.08 12.52 7.53
CA GLY A 204 -0.59 13.80 8.03
C GLY A 204 -1.67 14.66 8.66
N LEU A 205 -1.36 15.21 9.84
CA LEU A 205 -2.28 16.08 10.61
C LEU A 205 -2.08 17.59 10.34
N GLY A 206 -1.30 17.93 9.33
CA GLY A 206 -1.41 19.18 8.56
C GLY A 206 -1.34 20.51 9.32
N THR A 207 -0.17 21.16 9.26
CA THR A 207 -0.07 22.56 8.74
C THR A 207 1.18 22.85 7.88
N GLY A 208 2.16 21.94 7.78
CA GLY A 208 3.49 22.28 7.22
C GLY A 208 3.74 22.08 5.71
N TRP A 209 2.97 21.24 5.01
CA TRP A 209 3.41 20.76 3.68
C TRP A 209 3.24 21.76 2.51
N PHE A 210 2.52 22.87 2.72
CA PHE A 210 2.30 23.90 1.69
C PHE A 210 3.59 24.60 1.23
N LEU A 211 4.70 24.50 1.98
CA LEU A 211 5.96 25.18 1.63
C LEU A 211 6.80 24.46 0.55
N LEU A 212 6.62 23.16 0.31
CA LEU A 212 7.44 22.42 -0.66
C LEU A 212 6.97 22.58 -2.12
N ARG A 213 5.72 22.98 -2.36
CA ARG A 213 5.19 23.14 -3.73
C ARG A 213 5.58 24.48 -4.38
N ARG A 214 6.07 25.46 -3.62
CA ARG A 214 6.42 26.80 -4.16
C ARG A 214 7.79 26.86 -4.86
N ARG A 215 8.66 25.87 -4.70
CA ARG A 215 10.01 25.87 -5.33
C ARG A 215 10.10 25.29 -6.74
N ARG A 216 9.02 24.73 -7.31
CA ARG A 216 8.99 24.25 -8.71
C ARG A 216 8.29 25.21 -9.68
N ARG A 217 8.06 26.45 -9.26
CA ARG A 217 7.71 27.58 -10.15
C ARG A 217 8.60 28.78 -9.79
N ALA A 218 9.89 28.65 -10.06
CA ALA A 218 10.84 29.75 -10.18
C ALA A 218 11.78 29.43 -11.33
#